data_AF-A0A496C005-F1
#
_entry.id   AF-A0A496C005-F1
#
_cell.length_a   1.000
_cell.length_b   1.000
_cell.length_c   1.000
_cell.angle_alpha   90.00
_cell.angle_beta   90.00
_cell.angle_gamma   90.00
#
_symmetry.space_group_name_H-M   'P 1'
#
loop_
_entity.id
_entity.type
_entity.pdbx_description
1 polymer ?
#
loop_
_entity_poly.entity_id
_entity_poly.type
_entity_poly.pdbx_seq_one_letter_code
_entity_poly.pdbx_strand_id
1 'polypeptide(L)'
;MKKEEDFVMGLLVYIARLREKKHYSTAKSYQDALNSFKCFCGMEKIPYSYINRDTLLCYQSWLLGGGRSLNTVSTYMRRIRHIYNLAV
;
A
#
# COMPACT_ATOMS: atom_id res chain seq x y z
N MET A 1 -6.33 7.83 18.14
CA MET A 1 -6.53 7.09 16.88
C MET A 1 -6.40 5.62 17.23
N LYS A 2 -7.46 4.81 17.11
CA LYS A 2 -7.35 3.35 17.35
C LYS A 2 -6.25 2.82 16.43
N LYS A 3 -5.33 1.99 16.92
CA LYS A 3 -4.39 1.26 16.06
C LYS A 3 -5.24 0.46 15.09
N GLU A 4 -5.13 0.75 13.80
CA GLU A 4 -5.80 -0.02 12.76
C GLU A 4 -5.28 -1.47 12.86
N GLU A 5 -6.20 -2.45 12.92
CA GLU A 5 -5.88 -3.84 13.29
C GLU A 5 -4.85 -4.48 12.35
N ASP A 6 -4.87 -4.08 11.09
CA ASP A 6 -3.93 -4.51 10.06
C ASP A 6 -3.70 -3.40 9.02
N PHE A 7 -2.67 -3.57 8.19
CA PHE A 7 -2.25 -2.58 7.20
C PHE A 7 -3.33 -2.24 6.16
N VAL A 8 -4.15 -3.22 5.78
CA VAL A 8 -5.22 -3.02 4.78
C VAL A 8 -6.25 -2.05 5.36
N MET A 9 -6.65 -2.26 6.61
CA MET A 9 -7.58 -1.35 7.29
C MET A 9 -7.01 0.07 7.39
N GLY A 10 -5.73 0.22 7.75
CA GLY A 10 -5.14 1.55 7.86
C GLY A 10 -5.03 2.31 6.55
N LEU A 11 -4.71 1.58 5.47
CA LEU A 11 -4.67 2.18 4.14
C LEU A 11 -6.09 2.55 3.66
N LEU A 12 -7.12 1.73 3.93
CA LEU A 12 -8.51 2.04 3.59
C LEU A 12 -9.04 3.28 4.32
N VAL A 13 -8.75 3.41 5.62
CA VAL A 13 -9.09 4.61 6.41
C VAL A 13 -8.40 5.84 5.80
N TYR A 14 -7.13 5.73 5.41
CA TYR A 14 -6.42 6.83 4.77
C TYR A 14 -7.03 7.21 3.40
N ILE A 15 -7.42 6.23 2.59
CA ILE A 15 -8.14 6.46 1.33
C ILE A 15 -9.45 7.20 1.57
N ALA A 16 -10.24 6.79 2.58
CA ALA A 16 -11.50 7.44 2.93
C ALA A 16 -11.28 8.92 3.28
N ARG A 17 -10.29 9.22 4.13
CA ARG A 17 -9.89 10.60 4.47
C ARG A 17 -9.48 11.43 3.25
N LEU A 18 -8.77 10.84 2.28
CA LEU A 18 -8.41 11.54 1.04
C LEU A 18 -9.66 11.87 0.20
N ARG A 19 -10.63 10.96 0.15
CA ARG A 19 -11.89 11.18 -0.59
C ARG A 19 -12.75 12.26 0.06
N GLU A 20 -12.84 12.30 1.39
CA GLU A 20 -13.50 13.37 2.14
C GLU A 20 -12.91 14.74 1.80
N LYS A 21 -11.59 14.81 1.64
CA LYS A 21 -10.86 16.02 1.22
C LYS A 21 -10.90 16.27 -0.30
N LYS A 22 -11.69 15.51 -1.05
CA LYS A 22 -11.81 15.58 -2.53
C LYS A 22 -10.50 15.33 -3.29
N HIS A 23 -9.52 14.67 -2.67
CA HIS A 23 -8.26 14.27 -3.32
C HIS A 23 -8.41 12.93 -4.05
N TYR A 24 -9.35 12.86 -5.01
CA TYR A 24 -9.76 11.61 -5.64
C TYR A 24 -8.64 10.89 -6.40
N SER A 25 -7.83 11.61 -7.16
CA SER A 25 -6.71 11.03 -7.90
C SER A 25 -5.67 10.40 -6.97
N THR A 26 -5.38 11.08 -5.85
CA THR A 26 -4.50 10.55 -4.81
C THR A 26 -5.11 9.31 -4.17
N ALA A 27 -6.39 9.36 -3.80
CA ALA A 27 -7.11 8.23 -3.21
C ALA A 27 -7.11 7.00 -4.14
N LYS A 28 -7.32 7.21 -5.45
CA LYS A 28 -7.26 6.17 -6.48
C LYS A 28 -5.87 5.54 -6.56
N SER A 29 -4.81 6.36 -6.56
CA SER A 29 -3.43 5.86 -6.55
C SER A 29 -3.11 4.99 -5.33
N TYR A 30 -3.61 5.33 -4.14
CA TYR A 30 -3.48 4.47 -2.96
C TYR A 30 -4.28 3.16 -3.10
N GLN A 31 -5.51 3.23 -3.63
CA GLN A 31 -6.32 2.04 -3.87
C GLN A 31 -5.64 1.07 -4.84
N ASP A 32 -5.04 1.59 -5.91
CA ASP A 32 -4.33 0.77 -6.90
C ASP A 32 -3.08 0.11 -6.29
N ALA A 33 -2.34 0.86 -5.46
CA ALA A 33 -1.21 0.31 -4.72
C ALA A 33 -1.65 -0.80 -3.74
N LEU A 34 -2.80 -0.64 -3.06
CA LEU A 34 -3.36 -1.64 -2.16
C LEU A 34 -3.76 -2.90 -2.91
N ASN A 35 -4.53 -2.76 -3.99
CA ASN A 35 -5.01 -3.90 -4.78
C ASN A 35 -3.82 -4.73 -5.30
N SER A 36 -2.79 -4.03 -5.79
CA SER A 36 -1.55 -4.64 -6.25
C SER A 36 -0.81 -5.36 -5.12
N PHE A 37 -0.69 -4.74 -3.94
CA PHE A 37 0.00 -5.35 -2.81
C PHE A 37 -0.76 -6.53 -2.22
N LYS A 38 -2.10 -6.47 -2.15
CA LYS A 38 -2.95 -7.62 -1.78
C LYS A 38 -2.77 -8.79 -2.75
N CYS A 39 -2.73 -8.51 -4.05
CA CYS A 39 -2.49 -9.52 -5.08
C CYS A 39 -1.12 -10.19 -4.90
N PHE A 40 -0.07 -9.41 -4.64
CA PHE A 40 1.26 -9.94 -4.33
C PHE A 40 1.27 -10.79 -3.04
N CYS A 41 0.67 -10.28 -1.97
CA CYS A 41 0.67 -10.96 -0.67
C CYS A 41 -0.20 -12.23 -0.67
N GLY A 42 -1.23 -12.30 -1.52
CA GLY A 42 -2.23 -13.38 -1.47
C GLY A 42 -3.03 -13.39 -0.16
N MET A 43 -3.09 -12.27 0.56
CA MET A 43 -3.69 -12.16 1.89
C MET A 43 -4.81 -11.12 1.92
N GLU A 44 -5.90 -11.45 2.62
CA GLU A 44 -7.01 -10.51 2.83
C GLU A 44 -6.69 -9.46 3.89
N LYS A 45 -5.98 -9.87 4.95
CA LYS A 45 -5.47 -9.01 6.03
C LYS A 45 -3.95 -9.09 6.06
N ILE A 46 -3.28 -7.95 6.15
CA ILE A 46 -1.81 -7.88 6.12
C ILE A 46 -1.31 -7.31 7.45
N PRO A 47 -0.74 -8.12 8.35
CA PRO A 47 -0.16 -7.61 9.59
C PRO A 47 0.99 -6.65 9.31
N TYR A 48 1.15 -5.60 10.12
CA TYR A 48 2.28 -4.67 9.96
C TYR A 48 3.64 -5.37 10.10
N SER A 49 3.74 -6.42 10.93
CA SER A 49 4.96 -7.23 11.08
C SER A 49 5.37 -7.97 9.80
N TYR A 50 4.43 -8.24 8.88
CA TYR A 50 4.73 -8.82 7.58
C TYR A 50 5.43 -7.82 6.65
N ILE A 51 5.23 -6.51 6.88
CA ILE A 51 5.83 -5.45 6.08
C ILE A 51 7.21 -5.13 6.64
N ASN A 52 8.22 -5.78 6.08
CA ASN A 52 9.62 -5.56 6.39
C ASN A 52 10.42 -5.32 5.10
N ARG A 53 11.74 -5.14 5.25
CA ARG A 53 12.64 -4.89 4.12
C ARG A 53 12.53 -5.96 3.04
N ASP A 54 12.52 -7.23 3.43
CA ASP A 54 12.54 -8.36 2.49
C ASP A 54 11.23 -8.45 1.73
N THR A 55 10.09 -8.33 2.42
CA THR A 55 8.77 -8.28 1.79
C THR A 55 8.67 -7.14 0.78
N LEU A 56 9.19 -5.95 1.12
CA LEU A 56 9.18 -4.80 0.22
C LEU A 56 10.10 -5.00 -0.99
N LEU A 57 11.27 -5.62 -0.81
CA LEU A 57 12.16 -5.96 -1.93
C LEU A 57 11.52 -7.00 -2.86
N CYS A 58 10.90 -8.04 -2.31
CA CYS A 58 10.16 -9.04 -3.08
C CYS A 58 9.01 -8.42 -3.85
N TYR A 59 8.24 -7.51 -3.23
CA TYR A 59 7.16 -6.80 -3.92
C TYR A 59 7.67 -5.93 -5.07
N GLN A 60 8.78 -5.22 -4.86
CA GLN A 60 9.41 -4.42 -5.91
C GLN A 60 9.85 -5.30 -7.10
N SER A 61 10.52 -6.41 -6.83
CA SER A 61 10.95 -7.37 -7.86
C SER A 61 9.75 -7.99 -8.59
N TRP A 62 8.68 -8.32 -7.86
CA TRP A 62 7.44 -8.85 -8.45
C TRP A 62 6.78 -7.85 -9.40
N LEU A 63 6.73 -6.56 -9.03
CA LEU A 63 6.19 -5.51 -9.92
C LEU A 63 7.02 -5.36 -11.20
N LEU A 64 8.35 -5.38 -11.06
CA LEU A 64 9.28 -5.27 -12.20
C LEU A 64 9.17 -6.50 -13.12
N GLY A 65 9.12 -7.70 -12.55
CA GLY A 65 8.92 -8.96 -13.29
C GLY A 65 7.57 -9.01 -14.01
N GLY A 66 6.54 -8.36 -13.47
CA GLY A 66 5.24 -8.17 -14.10
C GLY A 66 5.18 -7.05 -15.15
N GLY A 67 6.31 -6.46 -15.54
CA GLY A 67 6.39 -5.44 -16.60
C GLY A 67 5.86 -4.06 -16.19
N ARG A 68 5.72 -3.76 -14.89
CA ARG A 68 5.28 -2.44 -14.44
C ARG A 68 6.39 -1.41 -14.66
N SER A 69 5.99 -0.20 -15.09
CA SER A 69 6.93 0.91 -15.28
C SER A 69 7.61 1.31 -13.96
N LEU A 70 8.84 1.84 -14.04
CA LEU A 70 9.55 2.36 -12.87
C LEU A 70 8.77 3.44 -12.12
N ASN A 71 7.96 4.23 -12.82
CA ASN A 71 7.09 5.24 -12.24
C ASN A 71 5.98 4.61 -11.39
N THR A 72 5.35 3.54 -11.90
CA THR A 72 4.33 2.78 -11.17
C THR A 72 4.94 2.12 -9.94
N VAL A 73 6.08 1.44 -10.10
CA VAL A 73 6.82 0.80 -9.00
C VAL A 73 7.13 1.82 -7.92
N SER A 74 7.77 2.93 -8.28
CA SER A 74 8.15 3.99 -7.34
C SER A 74 6.94 4.58 -6.62
N THR A 75 5.82 4.76 -7.34
CA THR A 75 4.59 5.29 -6.76
C THR A 75 4.01 4.31 -5.74
N TYR A 76 3.82 3.03 -6.09
CA TYR A 76 3.28 2.05 -5.17
C TYR A 76 4.15 1.89 -3.93
N MET A 77 5.47 1.78 -4.12
CA MET A 77 6.42 1.65 -3.01
C MET A 77 6.37 2.84 -2.06
N ARG A 78 6.26 4.08 -2.57
CA ARG A 78 6.09 5.27 -1.71
C ARG A 78 4.79 5.23 -0.92
N ARG A 79 3.70 4.78 -1.54
CA ARG A 79 2.37 4.73 -0.91
C ARG A 79 2.34 3.69 0.22
N ILE A 80 2.90 2.50 -0.01
CA ILE A 80 2.97 1.43 1.00
C ILE A 80 3.82 1.89 2.20
N ARG A 81 5.03 2.41 1.95
CA ARG A 81 5.91 2.93 3.02
C ARG A 81 5.27 4.07 3.80
N HIS A 82 4.57 4.97 3.12
CA HIS A 82 3.92 6.08 3.79
C HIS A 82 2.87 5.62 4.81
N ILE A 83 2.01 4.66 4.43
CA ILE A 83 1.01 4.13 5.38
C ILE A 83 1.66 3.37 6.54
N TYR A 84 2.72 2.60 6.26
CA TYR A 84 3.48 1.93 7.31
C TYR A 84 4.03 2.95 8.32
N ASN A 85 4.70 4.01 7.83
CA ASN A 85 5.28 5.05 8.67
C ASN A 85 4.26 5.92 9.42
N LEU A 86 2.98 5.91 9.02
CA LEU A 86 1.91 6.58 9.77
C LEU A 86 1.40 5.74 10.95
N ALA A 87 1.64 4.42 10.92
CA ALA A 87 1.12 3.47 11.89
C ALA A 87 2.16 3.00 12.91
N VAL A 88 3.45 3.07 12.56
CA VAL A 88 4.62 2.69 13.38
C VAL A 88 5.38 3.93 13.78
#